data_AF-A0A2I1BX57-F1
#
_entry.id   AF-A0A2I1BX57-F1
#
_cell.length_a   1.000
_cell.length_b   1.000
_cell.length_c   1.000
_cell.angle_alpha   90.00
_cell.angle_beta   90.00
_cell.angle_gamma   90.00
#
_symmetry.space_group_name_H-M   'P 1'
#
loop_
_entity.id
_entity.type
_entity.pdbx_description
1 polymer ?
#
loop_
_entity_poly.entity_id
_entity_poly.type
_entity_poly.pdbx_seq_one_letter_code
_entity_poly.pdbx_strand_id
1 'polypeptide(L)'
;MAPTTLGSLEPVLYMLSVLGTYHTWGRTVLDGSLSHLLTALHGSKPYILPGTESPLRTRITGIYWPVDYLLDVLIVFFWEAVDGSHPATSAVGIYFLAQYFSLLTGVYVDSLRLGQSGKTTPTRTMLWVLLFQLSAIACTGPFWALWYLANSPLITNDISFEDLRNKSRAPARQIILILPSLVLGYLLPAVAMALPSPGLVSNDFQQLALVAWNIFPVLVYLTMQVLHALLPAGTVHNQDATRRSAIRILNATSLLISSAVHVGLMGISFTTILFPNLWTPETIHEFHPVSLLIPPVSVTATQTVGDGVHSFFLWDQVFGYTLGILVAWLQLRTVLIARGWYRQWPWPKVLLGVVGGAMIAGPGSVCLGLNWIREELLMPSAEGSQKEE
;
A
#
# COMPACT_ATOMS: atom_id res chain seq x y z
N MET A 1 0.05 30.31 -11.65
CA MET A 1 0.84 29.50 -10.70
C MET A 1 2.04 28.97 -11.45
N ALA A 2 3.24 29.22 -10.92
CA ALA A 2 4.49 28.74 -11.52
C ALA A 2 4.47 27.21 -11.65
N PRO A 3 5.14 26.63 -12.67
CA PRO A 3 5.34 25.19 -12.75
C PRO A 3 6.03 24.73 -11.47
N THR A 4 5.46 23.76 -10.76
CA THR A 4 6.17 23.04 -9.71
C THR A 4 7.32 22.30 -10.38
N THR A 5 8.53 22.84 -10.22
CA THR A 5 9.77 22.18 -10.61
C THR A 5 10.12 21.15 -9.54
N LEU A 6 10.82 20.07 -9.92
CA LEU A 6 11.26 19.03 -8.97
C LEU A 6 11.94 19.64 -7.74
N GLY A 7 12.77 20.68 -7.94
CA GLY A 7 13.48 21.39 -6.88
C GLY A 7 12.60 22.07 -5.82
N SER A 8 11.31 22.35 -6.09
CA SER A 8 10.40 22.88 -5.06
C SER A 8 9.74 21.79 -4.20
N LEU A 9 9.75 20.53 -4.65
CA LEU A 9 9.21 19.39 -3.91
C LEU A 9 10.27 18.64 -3.10
N GLU A 10 11.54 18.74 -3.47
CA GLU A 10 12.64 18.08 -2.76
C GLU A 10 12.68 18.35 -1.25
N PRO A 11 12.64 19.61 -0.77
CA PRO A 11 12.65 19.88 0.67
C PRO A 11 11.44 19.28 1.40
N VAL A 12 10.29 19.26 0.74
CA VAL A 12 9.05 18.68 1.28
C VAL A 12 9.20 17.17 1.44
N LEU A 13 9.75 16.48 0.43
CA LEU A 13 9.96 15.04 0.48
C LEU A 13 11.02 14.64 1.52
N TYR A 14 12.11 15.41 1.67
CA TYR A 14 13.07 15.18 2.76
C TYR A 14 12.43 15.38 4.13
N MET A 15 11.64 16.45 4.30
CA MET A 15 10.93 16.68 5.56
C MET A 15 9.95 15.55 5.86
N LEU A 16 9.21 15.06 4.86
CA LEU A 16 8.32 13.90 5.02
C LEU A 16 9.08 12.64 5.39
N SER A 17 10.29 12.40 4.87
CA SER A 17 11.12 11.26 5.26
C SER A 17 11.58 11.35 6.71
N VAL A 18 12.07 12.52 7.15
CA VAL A 18 12.50 12.73 8.53
C VAL A 18 11.32 12.56 9.49
N LEU A 19 10.19 13.19 9.18
CA LEU A 19 8.98 13.08 10.00
C LEU A 19 8.41 11.67 9.99
N GLY A 20 8.38 11.01 8.83
CA GLY A 20 7.90 9.63 8.70
C GLY A 20 8.76 8.65 9.48
N THR A 21 10.08 8.78 9.38
CA THR A 21 11.05 7.97 10.15
C THR A 21 10.90 8.20 11.65
N TYR A 22 10.74 9.45 12.07
CA TYR A 22 10.53 9.78 13.48
C TYR A 22 9.21 9.20 14.00
N HIS A 23 8.10 9.38 13.27
CA HIS A 23 6.78 8.94 13.73
C HIS A 23 6.55 7.42 13.65
N THR A 24 7.34 6.71 12.86
CA THR A 24 7.37 5.24 12.86
C THR A 24 8.43 4.76 13.84
N TRP A 25 9.67 4.59 13.40
CA TRP A 25 10.76 4.00 14.18
C TRP A 25 11.20 4.84 15.38
N GLY A 26 11.27 6.17 15.24
CA GLY A 26 11.65 7.04 16.36
C GLY A 26 10.68 6.89 17.56
N ARG A 27 9.38 6.79 17.28
CA ARG A 27 8.36 6.57 18.30
C ARG A 27 8.41 5.16 18.88
N THR A 28 8.63 4.12 18.05
CA THR A 28 8.85 2.74 18.52
C THR A 28 10.00 2.63 19.53
N VAL A 29 11.02 3.51 19.42
CA VAL A 29 12.07 3.62 20.44
C VAL A 29 11.56 4.33 21.70
N LEU A 30 10.89 5.47 21.54
CA LEU A 30 10.48 6.33 22.65
C LEU A 30 9.33 5.75 23.49
N ASP A 31 8.43 4.98 22.90
CA ASP A 31 7.29 4.36 23.56
C ASP A 31 7.62 2.98 24.18
N GLY A 32 8.86 2.51 24.03
CA GLY A 32 9.33 1.23 24.59
C GLY A 32 9.04 0.00 23.73
N SER A 33 8.33 0.12 22.61
CA SER A 33 7.96 -1.02 21.75
C SER A 33 9.17 -1.77 21.23
N LEU A 34 10.25 -1.06 20.89
CA LEU A 34 11.52 -1.68 20.48
C LEU A 34 12.11 -2.53 21.60
N SER A 35 11.98 -2.08 22.86
CA SER A 35 12.46 -2.84 24.01
C SER A 35 11.66 -4.14 24.19
N HIS A 36 10.33 -4.09 24.02
CA HIS A 36 9.47 -5.27 24.07
C HIS A 36 9.83 -6.26 22.97
N LEU A 37 10.04 -5.77 21.74
CA LEU A 37 10.47 -6.58 20.61
C LEU A 37 11.83 -7.25 20.87
N LEU A 38 12.81 -6.49 21.34
CA LEU A 38 14.14 -7.04 21.66
C LEU A 38 14.09 -8.02 22.83
N THR A 39 13.18 -7.82 23.79
CA THR A 39 12.97 -8.75 24.90
C THR A 39 12.40 -10.08 24.42
N ALA A 40 11.45 -10.07 23.47
CA ALA A 40 10.94 -11.28 22.85
C ALA A 40 12.02 -12.05 22.07
N LEU A 41 12.92 -11.33 21.40
CA LEU A 41 13.99 -11.92 20.57
C LEU A 41 15.23 -12.36 21.37
N HIS A 42 15.53 -11.72 22.50
CA HIS A 42 16.79 -11.90 23.23
C HIS A 42 16.64 -12.18 24.73
N GLY A 43 15.42 -12.34 25.22
CA GLY A 43 15.14 -12.70 26.61
C GLY A 43 15.58 -14.11 26.98
N SER A 44 14.94 -14.66 28.01
CA SER A 44 15.20 -16.03 28.46
C SER A 44 14.82 -17.06 27.40
N LYS A 45 15.70 -18.02 27.11
CA LYS A 45 15.41 -19.13 26.19
C LYS A 45 14.49 -20.18 26.85
N PRO A 46 13.58 -20.82 26.09
CA PRO A 46 13.33 -20.64 24.65
C PRO A 46 12.68 -19.27 24.34
N TYR A 47 12.96 -18.70 23.17
CA TYR A 47 12.29 -17.48 22.73
C TYR A 47 10.80 -17.78 22.53
N ILE A 48 9.95 -17.03 23.23
CA ILE A 48 8.50 -17.26 23.24
C ILE A 48 7.84 -16.20 22.38
N LEU A 49 6.87 -16.65 21.57
CA LEU A 49 6.06 -15.79 20.75
C LEU A 49 5.10 -14.97 21.64
N PRO A 50 5.01 -13.64 21.45
CA PRO A 50 4.23 -12.76 22.32
C PRO A 50 2.79 -13.24 22.52
N GLY A 51 2.28 -13.15 23.75
CA GLY A 51 0.91 -13.56 24.08
C GLY A 51 0.65 -15.07 24.08
N THR A 52 1.68 -15.93 23.88
CA THR A 52 1.51 -17.39 23.80
C THR A 52 2.53 -18.15 24.68
N GLU A 53 2.38 -19.48 24.76
CA GLU A 53 3.41 -20.39 25.31
C GLU A 53 4.25 -21.05 24.19
N SER A 54 4.06 -20.66 22.93
CA SER A 54 4.70 -21.31 21.79
C SER A 54 6.08 -20.73 21.50
N PRO A 55 7.05 -21.57 21.09
CA PRO A 55 8.36 -21.08 20.72
C PRO A 55 8.32 -20.27 19.42
N LEU A 56 9.12 -19.20 19.37
CA LEU A 56 9.43 -18.46 18.16
C LEU A 56 10.30 -19.31 17.22
N ARG A 57 9.91 -19.39 15.95
CA ARG A 57 10.63 -20.13 14.92
C ARG A 57 11.80 -19.31 14.39
N THR A 58 13.01 -19.61 14.88
CA THR A 58 14.25 -18.89 14.53
C THR A 58 15.08 -19.49 13.41
N ARG A 59 14.65 -20.61 12.83
CA ARG A 59 15.30 -21.29 11.69
C ARG A 59 14.29 -21.54 10.60
N ILE A 60 14.23 -20.63 9.64
CA ILE A 60 13.26 -20.65 8.53
C ILE A 60 13.98 -21.03 7.25
N THR A 61 15.05 -20.30 6.89
CA THR A 61 15.87 -20.55 5.71
C THR A 61 17.12 -21.38 6.04
N GLY A 62 17.52 -21.40 7.31
CA GLY A 62 18.78 -22.00 7.76
C GLY A 62 19.96 -21.04 7.77
N ILE A 63 19.78 -19.80 7.28
CA ILE A 63 20.77 -18.73 7.34
C ILE A 63 20.35 -17.75 8.44
N TYR A 64 20.87 -17.95 9.65
CA TYR A 64 20.40 -17.16 10.80
C TYR A 64 20.66 -15.66 10.64
N TRP A 65 21.91 -15.26 10.44
CA TRP A 65 22.26 -13.86 10.23
C TRP A 65 22.67 -13.61 8.78
N PRO A 66 22.09 -12.61 8.08
CA PRO A 66 21.07 -11.66 8.56
C PRO A 66 19.61 -12.08 8.29
N VAL A 67 19.36 -13.21 7.63
CA VAL A 67 18.05 -13.52 7.03
C VAL A 67 17.01 -13.95 8.06
N ASP A 68 17.21 -15.08 8.75
CA ASP A 68 16.19 -15.57 9.69
C ASP A 68 16.01 -14.62 10.88
N TYR A 69 17.06 -13.93 11.33
CA TYR A 69 16.94 -12.91 12.36
C TYR A 69 16.02 -11.75 11.95
N LEU A 70 16.10 -11.30 10.70
CA LEU A 70 15.19 -10.28 10.18
C LEU A 70 13.75 -10.81 10.11
N LEU A 71 13.57 -12.09 9.74
CA LEU A 71 12.26 -12.72 9.74
C LEU A 71 11.70 -12.86 11.17
N ASP A 72 12.54 -13.18 12.16
CA ASP A 72 12.16 -13.24 13.58
C ASP A 72 11.63 -11.88 14.06
N VAL A 73 12.34 -10.79 13.73
CA VAL A 73 11.91 -9.41 14.01
C VAL A 73 10.53 -9.15 13.40
N LEU A 74 10.33 -9.50 12.13
CA LEU A 74 9.07 -9.26 11.43
C LEU A 74 7.93 -10.13 11.98
N ILE A 75 8.19 -11.39 12.34
CA ILE A 75 7.19 -12.25 12.98
C ILE A 75 6.73 -11.62 14.29
N VAL A 76 7.65 -11.28 15.19
CA VAL A 76 7.33 -10.68 16.50
C VAL A 76 6.60 -9.35 16.32
N PHE A 77 7.05 -8.52 15.38
CA PHE A 77 6.45 -7.21 15.12
C PHE A 77 4.99 -7.32 14.63
N PHE A 78 4.69 -8.27 13.74
CA PHE A 78 3.34 -8.39 13.17
C PHE A 78 2.42 -9.37 13.92
N TRP A 79 2.94 -10.17 14.84
CA TRP A 79 2.19 -11.26 15.50
C TRP A 79 0.90 -10.77 16.17
N GLU A 80 1.01 -9.81 17.08
CA GLU A 80 -0.12 -9.30 17.86
C GLU A 80 -1.09 -8.43 17.03
N ALA A 81 -0.73 -8.14 15.77
CA ALA A 81 -1.61 -7.50 14.79
C ALA A 81 -2.44 -8.50 13.98
N VAL A 82 -2.10 -9.79 14.00
CA VAL A 82 -2.79 -10.83 13.21
C VAL A 82 -3.43 -11.93 14.06
N ASP A 83 -3.02 -12.08 15.32
CA ASP A 83 -3.59 -13.07 16.24
C ASP A 83 -4.92 -12.64 16.87
N GLY A 84 -5.29 -11.35 16.74
CA GLY A 84 -6.53 -10.77 17.26
C GLY A 84 -6.48 -10.37 18.73
N SER A 85 -5.32 -10.47 19.40
CA SER A 85 -5.14 -10.09 20.80
C SER A 85 -5.31 -8.58 21.03
N HIS A 86 -5.02 -7.76 20.01
CA HIS A 86 -5.19 -6.31 20.01
C HIS A 86 -6.18 -5.91 18.90
N PRO A 87 -7.49 -5.79 19.22
CA PRO A 87 -8.53 -5.58 18.21
C PRO A 87 -8.36 -4.30 17.38
N ALA A 88 -7.99 -3.17 17.99
CA ALA A 88 -7.72 -1.93 17.25
C ALA A 88 -6.55 -2.11 16.26
N THR A 89 -5.43 -2.69 16.73
CA THR A 89 -4.25 -2.98 15.89
C THR A 89 -4.61 -3.88 14.72
N SER A 90 -5.37 -4.94 14.98
CA SER A 90 -5.82 -5.89 13.95
C SER A 90 -6.73 -5.23 12.92
N ALA A 91 -7.68 -4.40 13.39
CA ALA A 91 -8.59 -3.66 12.51
C ALA A 91 -7.85 -2.65 11.63
N VAL A 92 -6.91 -1.90 12.19
CA VAL A 92 -6.03 -0.98 11.45
C VAL A 92 -5.13 -1.75 10.48
N GLY A 93 -4.66 -2.95 10.82
CA GLY A 93 -3.91 -3.83 9.93
C GLY A 93 -4.73 -4.30 8.71
N ILE A 94 -5.97 -4.74 8.93
CA ILE A 94 -6.90 -5.09 7.83
C ILE A 94 -7.15 -3.88 6.93
N TYR A 95 -7.36 -2.71 7.53
CA TYR A 95 -7.55 -1.46 6.79
C TYR A 95 -6.30 -1.09 5.98
N PHE A 96 -5.12 -1.19 6.58
CA PHE A 96 -3.84 -0.97 5.91
C PHE A 96 -3.73 -1.86 4.66
N LEU A 97 -4.01 -3.15 4.81
CA LEU A 97 -3.91 -4.14 3.74
C LEU A 97 -4.81 -3.78 2.56
N ALA A 98 -6.06 -3.42 2.84
CA ALA A 98 -7.04 -3.12 1.81
C ALA A 98 -6.73 -1.81 1.08
N GLN A 99 -6.34 -0.75 1.80
CA GLN A 99 -5.96 0.52 1.18
C GLN A 99 -4.66 0.39 0.39
N TYR A 100 -3.69 -0.37 0.91
CA TYR A 100 -2.42 -0.61 0.24
C TYR A 100 -2.58 -1.43 -1.04
N PHE A 101 -3.56 -2.33 -1.12
CA PHE A 101 -3.90 -3.04 -2.37
C PHE A 101 -4.19 -2.08 -3.53
N SER A 102 -4.91 -0.99 -3.26
CA SER A 102 -5.22 0.05 -4.26
C SER A 102 -3.98 0.87 -4.64
N LEU A 103 -3.06 1.15 -3.71
CA LEU A 103 -1.76 1.76 -4.03
C LEU A 103 -0.91 0.84 -4.91
N LEU A 104 -0.75 -0.43 -4.51
CA LEU A 104 0.02 -1.43 -5.23
C LEU A 104 -0.48 -1.59 -6.67
N THR A 105 -1.80 -1.58 -6.85
CA THR A 105 -2.43 -1.62 -8.19
C THR A 105 -1.89 -0.50 -9.09
N GLY A 106 -1.93 0.75 -8.64
CA GLY A 106 -1.40 1.88 -9.40
C GLY A 106 0.11 1.77 -9.66
N VAL A 107 0.88 1.38 -8.63
CA VAL A 107 2.33 1.22 -8.71
C VAL A 107 2.75 0.13 -9.70
N TYR A 108 2.08 -1.02 -9.72
CA TYR A 108 2.36 -2.09 -10.67
C TYR A 108 1.94 -1.71 -12.09
N VAL A 109 0.78 -1.09 -12.28
CA VAL A 109 0.36 -0.57 -13.61
C VAL A 109 1.40 0.41 -14.14
N ASP A 110 1.88 1.33 -13.30
CA ASP A 110 2.89 2.30 -13.71
C ASP A 110 4.23 1.64 -14.07
N SER A 111 4.63 0.57 -13.39
CA SER A 111 5.86 -0.19 -13.68
C SER A 111 5.88 -0.88 -15.05
N LEU A 112 4.72 -1.08 -15.67
CA LEU A 112 4.58 -1.75 -16.97
C LEU A 112 4.48 -0.77 -18.14
N ARG A 113 4.53 0.54 -17.88
CA ARG A 113 4.40 1.55 -18.93
C ARG A 113 5.63 1.57 -19.84
N LEU A 114 5.40 1.71 -21.14
CA LEU A 114 6.45 1.72 -22.15
C LEU A 114 7.46 2.84 -21.92
N GLY A 115 7.01 4.02 -21.49
CA GLY A 115 7.88 5.15 -21.19
C GLY A 115 8.83 4.91 -20.02
N GLN A 116 8.51 3.98 -19.11
CA GLN A 116 9.31 3.70 -17.92
C GLN A 116 10.54 2.83 -18.19
N SER A 117 10.81 2.48 -19.46
CA SER A 117 11.85 1.54 -19.86
C SER A 117 13.22 1.85 -19.24
N GLY A 118 13.84 0.85 -18.62
CA GLY A 118 15.19 0.89 -18.05
C GLY A 118 15.28 1.43 -16.62
N LYS A 119 14.37 2.34 -16.21
CA LYS A 119 14.44 2.95 -14.87
C LYS A 119 13.35 2.53 -13.90
N THR A 120 12.12 2.32 -14.33
CA THR A 120 11.00 1.93 -13.44
C THR A 120 10.40 0.60 -13.89
N THR A 121 11.22 -0.44 -13.87
CA THR A 121 10.82 -1.80 -14.27
C THR A 121 10.07 -2.52 -13.15
N PRO A 122 9.30 -3.58 -13.45
CA PRO A 122 8.63 -4.38 -12.41
C PRO A 122 9.57 -4.91 -11.33
N THR A 123 10.80 -5.27 -11.69
CA THR A 123 11.84 -5.71 -10.74
C THR A 123 12.24 -4.58 -9.79
N ARG A 124 12.41 -3.36 -10.30
CA ARG A 124 12.73 -2.20 -9.44
C ARG A 124 11.56 -1.80 -8.56
N THR A 125 10.34 -1.88 -9.10
CA THR A 125 9.12 -1.72 -8.30
C THR A 125 9.08 -2.75 -7.18
N MET A 126 9.36 -4.02 -7.45
CA MET A 126 9.47 -5.05 -6.41
C MET A 126 10.52 -4.71 -5.36
N LEU A 127 11.69 -4.17 -5.74
CA LEU A 127 12.72 -3.78 -4.77
C LEU A 127 12.26 -2.62 -3.88
N TRP A 128 11.59 -1.62 -4.43
CA TRP A 128 11.04 -0.50 -3.66
C TRP A 128 9.94 -0.95 -2.71
N VAL A 129 9.00 -1.77 -3.19
CA VAL A 129 7.91 -2.31 -2.36
C VAL A 129 8.45 -3.25 -1.27
N LEU A 130 9.52 -4.01 -1.56
CA LEU A 130 10.23 -4.78 -0.54
C LEU A 130 10.90 -3.87 0.49
N LEU A 131 11.51 -2.77 0.06
CA LEU A 131 12.09 -1.79 0.98
C LEU A 131 11.02 -1.12 1.85
N PHE A 132 9.83 -0.86 1.30
CA PHE A 132 8.68 -0.37 2.08
C PHE A 132 8.27 -1.37 3.15
N GLN A 133 8.21 -2.66 2.81
CA GLN A 133 7.86 -3.72 3.74
C GLN A 133 8.90 -3.88 4.87
N LEU A 134 10.18 -3.74 4.56
CA LEU A 134 11.27 -3.91 5.53
C LEU A 134 11.49 -2.70 6.46
N SER A 135 10.98 -1.53 6.10
CA SER A 135 11.34 -0.28 6.80
C SER A 135 10.20 0.71 6.97
N ALA A 136 8.97 0.39 6.58
CA ALA A 136 7.81 1.29 6.49
C ALA A 136 7.83 2.23 5.27
N ILE A 137 6.65 2.51 4.74
CA ILE A 137 6.44 3.41 3.60
C ILE A 137 6.74 4.86 4.01
N ALA A 138 6.45 5.26 5.24
CA ALA A 138 6.71 6.60 5.76
C ALA A 138 8.20 6.96 5.75
N CYS A 139 9.06 5.99 6.02
CA CYS A 139 10.51 6.17 6.02
C CYS A 139 11.06 6.20 4.58
N THR A 140 10.71 5.17 3.79
CA THR A 140 11.39 4.87 2.52
C THR A 140 10.64 5.37 1.28
N GLY A 141 9.33 5.59 1.42
CA GLY A 141 8.46 6.15 0.38
C GLY A 141 8.98 7.47 -0.17
N PRO A 142 9.33 8.48 0.64
CA PRO A 142 9.76 9.76 0.09
C PRO A 142 11.02 9.65 -0.78
N PHE A 143 11.94 8.73 -0.47
CA PHE A 143 13.08 8.41 -1.35
C PHE A 143 12.63 7.77 -2.65
N TRP A 144 11.67 6.83 -2.59
CA TRP A 144 11.04 6.30 -3.81
C TRP A 144 10.38 7.40 -4.62
N ALA A 145 9.66 8.33 -4.00
CA ALA A 145 8.99 9.42 -4.71
C ALA A 145 10.00 10.37 -5.35
N LEU A 146 11.07 10.75 -4.65
CA LEU A 146 12.18 11.54 -5.23
C LEU A 146 12.75 10.83 -6.45
N TRP A 147 13.09 9.55 -6.28
CA TRP A 147 13.62 8.73 -7.36
C TRP A 147 12.64 8.60 -8.53
N TYR A 148 11.35 8.36 -8.25
CA TYR A 148 10.31 8.20 -9.26
C TYR A 148 10.09 9.52 -10.00
N LEU A 149 9.98 10.64 -9.30
CA LEU A 149 9.80 11.96 -9.89
C LEU A 149 10.99 12.38 -10.76
N ALA A 150 12.21 12.04 -10.35
CA ALA A 150 13.42 12.33 -11.13
C ALA A 150 13.57 11.46 -12.38
N ASN A 151 12.96 10.28 -12.41
CA ASN A 151 13.21 9.28 -13.47
C ASN A 151 11.97 8.95 -14.32
N SER A 152 10.77 9.31 -13.88
CA SER A 152 9.52 9.00 -14.56
C SER A 152 9.25 10.02 -15.66
N PRO A 153 9.22 9.62 -16.94
CA PRO A 153 8.88 10.53 -18.03
C PRO A 153 7.39 10.89 -18.07
N LEU A 154 6.60 10.37 -17.12
CA LEU A 154 5.18 10.67 -16.96
C LEU A 154 4.94 11.92 -16.11
N ILE A 155 5.99 12.47 -15.50
CA ILE A 155 5.92 13.66 -14.67
C ILE A 155 6.87 14.69 -15.25
N THR A 156 6.35 15.47 -16.19
CA THR A 156 7.04 16.61 -16.81
C THR A 156 6.02 17.67 -17.21
N ASN A 157 6.46 18.91 -17.40
CA ASN A 157 5.62 19.98 -17.93
C ASN A 157 5.80 20.16 -19.45
N ASP A 158 6.85 19.59 -20.04
CA ASP A 158 7.26 19.83 -21.43
C ASP A 158 7.12 18.55 -22.26
N ILE A 159 5.89 18.03 -22.34
CA ILE A 159 5.56 16.87 -23.16
C ILE A 159 4.24 17.09 -23.89
N SER A 160 4.18 16.72 -25.17
CA SER A 160 2.94 16.73 -25.92
C SER A 160 1.96 15.69 -25.36
N PHE A 161 0.66 15.92 -25.49
CA PHE A 161 -0.35 14.96 -25.04
C PHE A 161 -0.21 13.60 -25.75
N GLU A 162 0.17 13.61 -27.02
CA GLU A 162 0.38 12.41 -27.85
C GLU A 162 1.58 11.59 -27.39
N ASP A 163 2.72 12.24 -27.12
CA ASP A 163 3.91 11.56 -26.61
C ASP A 163 3.65 10.98 -25.22
N LEU A 164 2.98 11.75 -24.35
CA LEU A 164 2.59 11.30 -23.02
C LEU A 164 1.67 10.08 -23.11
N ARG A 165 0.68 10.09 -24.00
CA ARG A 165 -0.22 8.97 -24.26
C ARG A 165 0.55 7.73 -24.69
N ASN A 166 1.48 7.86 -25.63
CA ASN A 166 2.29 6.74 -26.12
C ASN A 166 3.19 6.16 -25.02
N LYS A 167 3.89 7.03 -24.26
CA LYS A 167 4.71 6.62 -23.12
C LYS A 167 3.92 5.99 -21.99
N SER A 168 2.64 6.36 -21.84
CA SER A 168 1.76 5.83 -20.81
C SER A 168 1.13 4.48 -21.17
N ARG A 169 1.29 3.98 -22.39
CA ARG A 169 0.76 2.65 -22.77
C ARG A 169 1.47 1.55 -21.98
N ALA A 170 0.76 0.48 -21.70
CA ALA A 170 1.29 -0.74 -21.08
C ALA A 170 0.72 -1.96 -21.85
N PRO A 171 1.47 -3.08 -21.98
CA PRO A 171 0.97 -4.25 -22.68
C PRO A 171 -0.27 -4.84 -22.02
N ALA A 172 -1.36 -5.03 -22.77
CA ALA A 172 -2.66 -5.50 -22.24
C ALA A 172 -2.51 -6.81 -21.45
N ARG A 173 -1.72 -7.74 -22.01
CA ARG A 173 -1.43 -9.03 -21.37
C ARG A 173 -0.85 -8.86 -19.97
N GLN A 174 0.12 -7.98 -19.79
CA GLN A 174 0.76 -7.79 -18.49
C GLN A 174 -0.19 -7.12 -17.49
N ILE A 175 -1.05 -6.20 -17.93
CA ILE A 175 -2.08 -5.59 -17.08
C ILE A 175 -3.07 -6.64 -16.54
N ILE A 176 -3.52 -7.58 -17.39
CA ILE A 176 -4.42 -8.67 -16.98
C ILE A 176 -3.79 -9.50 -15.86
N LEU A 177 -2.47 -9.69 -15.88
CA LEU A 177 -1.76 -10.50 -14.89
C LEU A 177 -1.56 -9.80 -13.55
N ILE A 178 -1.75 -8.48 -13.44
CA ILE A 178 -1.57 -7.75 -12.17
C ILE A 178 -2.53 -8.30 -11.11
N LEU A 179 -3.83 -8.36 -11.42
CA LEU A 179 -4.84 -8.77 -10.44
C LEU A 179 -4.60 -10.18 -9.88
N PRO A 180 -4.44 -11.25 -10.68
CA PRO A 180 -4.16 -12.57 -10.13
C PRO A 180 -2.81 -12.62 -9.40
N SER A 181 -1.82 -11.83 -9.81
CA SER A 181 -0.54 -11.76 -9.11
C SER A 181 -0.66 -11.10 -7.73
N LEU A 182 -1.46 -10.04 -7.60
CA LEU A 182 -1.78 -9.43 -6.31
C LEU A 182 -2.64 -10.36 -5.43
N VAL A 183 -3.57 -11.10 -6.03
CA VAL A 183 -4.38 -12.07 -5.27
C VAL A 183 -3.50 -13.18 -4.69
N LEU A 184 -2.68 -13.83 -5.51
CA LEU A 184 -1.87 -14.97 -5.09
C LEU A 184 -0.64 -14.57 -4.28
N GLY A 185 0.02 -13.46 -4.65
CA GLY A 185 1.26 -13.02 -4.03
C GLY A 185 1.08 -12.16 -2.79
N TYR A 186 -0.08 -11.50 -2.63
CA TYR A 186 -0.33 -10.56 -1.53
C TYR A 186 -1.58 -10.90 -0.70
N LEU A 187 -2.76 -11.01 -1.31
CA LEU A 187 -3.99 -11.26 -0.55
C LEU A 187 -4.02 -12.67 0.06
N LEU A 188 -3.57 -13.68 -0.66
CA LEU A 188 -3.58 -15.07 -0.17
C LEU A 188 -2.67 -15.24 1.06
N PRO A 189 -1.40 -14.77 1.08
CA PRO A 189 -0.60 -14.75 2.30
C PRO A 189 -1.24 -13.93 3.43
N ALA A 190 -1.86 -12.80 3.11
CA ALA A 190 -2.52 -11.96 4.12
C ALA A 190 -3.71 -12.66 4.79
N VAL A 191 -4.52 -13.39 4.00
CA VAL A 191 -5.61 -14.22 4.54
C VAL A 191 -5.05 -15.38 5.36
N ALA A 192 -3.99 -16.03 4.89
CA ALA A 192 -3.37 -17.16 5.59
C ALA A 192 -2.82 -16.78 6.96
N MET A 193 -2.18 -15.59 7.09
CA MET A 193 -1.66 -15.12 8.39
C MET A 193 -2.76 -14.65 9.35
N ALA A 194 -3.94 -14.30 8.84
CA ALA A 194 -5.09 -13.88 9.64
C ALA A 194 -5.99 -15.04 10.10
N LEU A 195 -5.65 -16.29 9.76
CA LEU A 195 -6.40 -17.45 10.23
C LEU A 195 -6.20 -17.62 11.75
N PRO A 196 -7.26 -17.87 12.53
CA PRO A 196 -7.15 -17.99 13.99
C PRO A 196 -6.22 -19.12 14.41
N SER A 197 -5.21 -18.81 15.21
CA SER A 197 -4.30 -19.76 15.83
C SER A 197 -4.47 -19.73 17.36
N PRO A 198 -4.31 -20.85 18.08
CA PRO A 198 -4.08 -22.22 17.60
C PRO A 198 -5.38 -22.94 17.16
N GLY A 199 -6.51 -22.23 17.08
CA GLY A 199 -7.83 -22.84 16.91
C GLY A 199 -8.08 -23.48 15.53
N LEU A 200 -7.78 -22.76 14.44
CA LEU A 200 -7.96 -23.23 13.06
C LEU A 200 -6.65 -23.70 12.44
N VAL A 201 -5.54 -23.03 12.75
CA VAL A 201 -4.19 -23.35 12.29
C VAL A 201 -3.23 -23.38 13.49
N SER A 202 -2.06 -23.99 13.35
CA SER A 202 -1.04 -23.97 14.40
C SER A 202 -0.27 -22.65 14.45
N ASN A 203 0.32 -22.31 15.61
CA ASN A 203 1.20 -21.14 15.73
C ASN A 203 2.40 -21.23 14.76
N ASP A 204 2.90 -22.44 14.49
CA ASP A 204 3.98 -22.65 13.52
C ASP A 204 3.55 -22.31 12.08
N PHE A 205 2.32 -22.68 11.69
CA PHE A 205 1.76 -22.31 10.40
C PHE A 205 1.57 -20.80 10.28
N GLN A 206 1.01 -20.15 11.31
CA GLN A 206 0.77 -18.70 11.27
C GLN A 206 2.09 -17.91 11.18
N GLN A 207 3.16 -18.35 11.86
CA GLN A 207 4.50 -17.78 11.71
C GLN A 207 5.02 -17.90 10.27
N LEU A 208 4.85 -19.05 9.61
CA LEU A 208 5.23 -19.21 8.20
C LEU A 208 4.38 -18.35 7.25
N ALA A 209 3.09 -18.20 7.53
CA ALA A 209 2.22 -17.33 6.75
C ALA A 209 2.63 -15.85 6.88
N LEU A 210 3.04 -15.42 8.09
CA LEU A 210 3.64 -14.09 8.32
C LEU A 210 4.93 -13.89 7.53
N VAL A 211 5.80 -14.91 7.46
CA VAL A 211 7.00 -14.86 6.62
C VAL A 211 6.63 -14.70 5.15
N ALA A 212 5.70 -15.52 4.65
CA ALA A 212 5.23 -15.45 3.27
C ALA A 212 4.65 -14.07 2.94
N TRP A 213 3.87 -13.48 3.85
CA TRP A 213 3.33 -12.14 3.70
C TRP A 213 4.43 -11.07 3.71
N ASN A 214 5.44 -11.16 4.59
CA ASN A 214 6.54 -10.20 4.61
C ASN A 214 7.42 -10.22 3.35
N ILE A 215 7.39 -11.30 2.56
CA ILE A 215 8.04 -11.38 1.25
C ILE A 215 7.06 -11.23 0.07
N PHE A 216 5.82 -10.77 0.31
CA PHE A 216 4.79 -10.60 -0.71
C PHE A 216 5.29 -9.86 -1.98
N PRO A 217 6.17 -8.84 -1.93
CA PRO A 217 6.55 -8.12 -3.14
C PRO A 217 7.26 -9.05 -4.13
N VAL A 218 8.09 -9.96 -3.60
CA VAL A 218 8.75 -11.02 -4.34
C VAL A 218 7.72 -12.03 -4.86
N LEU A 219 6.77 -12.46 -4.03
CA LEU A 219 5.73 -13.41 -4.44
C LEU A 219 4.84 -12.86 -5.56
N VAL A 220 4.43 -11.59 -5.50
CA VAL A 220 3.66 -10.91 -6.56
C VAL A 220 4.47 -10.88 -7.84
N TYR A 221 5.75 -10.48 -7.77
CA TYR A 221 6.64 -10.44 -8.93
C TYR A 221 6.83 -11.83 -9.56
N LEU A 222 7.17 -12.85 -8.75
CA LEU A 222 7.35 -14.21 -9.21
C LEU A 222 6.07 -14.79 -9.81
N THR A 223 4.92 -14.56 -9.17
CA THR A 223 3.62 -14.98 -9.70
C THR A 223 3.37 -14.35 -11.07
N MET A 224 3.62 -13.04 -11.22
CA MET A 224 3.46 -12.37 -12.51
C MET A 224 4.36 -12.97 -13.59
N GLN A 225 5.61 -13.31 -13.27
CA GLN A 225 6.54 -13.95 -14.21
C GLN A 225 6.11 -15.38 -14.56
N VAL A 226 5.70 -16.17 -13.57
CA VAL A 226 5.21 -17.54 -13.76
C VAL A 226 3.95 -17.55 -14.61
N LEU A 227 2.96 -16.72 -14.30
CA LEU A 227 1.73 -16.60 -15.10
C LEU A 227 2.04 -16.12 -16.52
N HIS A 228 2.98 -15.19 -16.69
CA HIS A 228 3.40 -14.72 -18.01
C HIS A 228 4.12 -15.83 -18.81
N ALA A 229 4.83 -16.75 -18.17
CA ALA A 229 5.48 -17.87 -18.82
C ALA A 229 4.51 -19.01 -19.16
N LEU A 230 3.57 -19.32 -18.26
CA LEU A 230 2.68 -20.48 -18.37
C LEU A 230 1.43 -20.22 -19.21
N LEU A 231 0.87 -19.01 -19.16
CA LEU A 231 -0.36 -18.70 -19.89
C LEU A 231 -0.02 -18.42 -21.36
N PRO A 232 -0.64 -19.08 -22.34
CA PRO A 232 -0.32 -18.86 -23.75
C PRO A 232 -0.49 -17.39 -24.15
N ALA A 233 0.38 -16.90 -25.03
CA ALA A 233 0.21 -15.60 -25.67
C ALA A 233 -0.96 -15.70 -26.67
N GLY A 234 -2.19 -15.64 -26.16
CA GLY A 234 -3.37 -15.55 -27.01
C GLY A 234 -3.23 -14.37 -27.97
N THR A 235 -3.74 -14.52 -29.19
CA THR A 235 -3.85 -13.42 -30.15
C THR A 235 -4.83 -12.39 -29.60
N VAL A 236 -4.31 -11.32 -28.99
CA VAL A 236 -5.13 -10.18 -28.54
C VAL A 236 -5.57 -9.42 -29.79
N HIS A 237 -6.76 -9.75 -30.31
CA HIS A 237 -7.27 -9.20 -31.58
C HIS A 237 -7.56 -7.69 -31.55
N ASN A 238 -7.51 -7.05 -30.38
CA ASN A 238 -7.53 -5.60 -30.24
C ASN A 238 -6.84 -5.19 -28.93
N GLN A 239 -5.55 -4.83 -29.02
CA GLN A 239 -4.71 -4.50 -27.85
C GLN A 239 -5.29 -3.34 -27.03
N ASP A 240 -5.81 -2.30 -27.68
CA ASP A 240 -6.31 -1.12 -26.97
C ASP A 240 -7.65 -1.35 -26.28
N ALA A 241 -8.60 -2.04 -26.92
CA ALA A 241 -9.86 -2.39 -26.29
C ALA A 241 -9.65 -3.35 -25.11
N THR A 242 -8.77 -4.35 -25.29
CA THR A 242 -8.43 -5.32 -24.23
C THR A 242 -7.74 -4.62 -23.06
N ARG A 243 -6.77 -3.74 -23.34
CA ARG A 243 -6.09 -2.93 -22.33
C ARG A 243 -7.07 -2.06 -21.54
N ARG A 244 -7.98 -1.38 -22.22
CA ARG A 244 -9.03 -0.55 -21.59
C ARG A 244 -9.88 -1.40 -20.65
N SER A 245 -10.39 -2.54 -21.11
CA SER A 245 -11.20 -3.44 -20.29
C SER A 245 -10.41 -3.95 -19.08
N ALA A 246 -9.16 -4.36 -19.28
CA ALA A 246 -8.31 -4.87 -18.22
C ALA A 246 -8.02 -3.82 -17.14
N ILE A 247 -7.69 -2.58 -17.53
CA ILE A 247 -7.47 -1.46 -16.59
C ILE A 247 -8.76 -1.18 -15.80
N ARG A 248 -9.91 -1.13 -16.46
CA ARG A 248 -11.20 -0.85 -15.78
C ARG A 248 -11.56 -1.95 -14.79
N ILE A 249 -11.42 -3.22 -15.16
CA ILE A 249 -11.68 -4.35 -14.25
C ILE A 249 -10.73 -4.29 -13.07
N LEU A 250 -9.42 -4.17 -13.33
CA LEU A 250 -8.39 -4.09 -12.29
C LEU A 250 -8.68 -2.95 -11.30
N ASN A 251 -8.94 -1.75 -11.80
CA ASN A 251 -9.22 -0.59 -10.96
C ASN A 251 -10.54 -0.72 -10.21
N ALA A 252 -11.61 -1.19 -10.86
CA ALA A 252 -12.91 -1.38 -10.23
C ALA A 252 -12.85 -2.42 -9.11
N THR A 253 -12.21 -3.56 -9.34
CA THR A 253 -12.04 -4.60 -8.31
C THR A 253 -11.22 -4.09 -7.14
N SER A 254 -10.10 -3.41 -7.41
CA SER A 254 -9.23 -2.88 -6.35
C SER A 254 -9.92 -1.80 -5.52
N LEU A 255 -10.63 -0.88 -6.18
CA LEU A 255 -11.45 0.13 -5.49
C LEU A 255 -12.59 -0.49 -4.70
N LEU A 256 -13.24 -1.54 -5.20
CA LEU A 256 -14.30 -2.22 -4.47
C LEU A 256 -13.76 -2.83 -3.18
N ILE A 257 -12.61 -3.51 -3.24
CA ILE A 257 -11.96 -4.09 -2.06
C ILE A 257 -11.60 -2.99 -1.04
N SER A 258 -10.87 -1.96 -1.46
CA SER A 258 -10.40 -0.91 -0.54
C SER A 258 -11.57 -0.09 0.03
N SER A 259 -12.55 0.26 -0.79
CA SER A 259 -13.72 1.03 -0.35
C SER A 259 -14.65 0.21 0.55
N ALA A 260 -14.84 -1.09 0.26
CA ALA A 260 -15.68 -1.94 1.11
C ALA A 260 -15.09 -2.09 2.52
N VAL A 261 -13.77 -2.30 2.63
CA VAL A 261 -13.10 -2.36 3.94
C VAL A 261 -13.15 -1.00 4.65
N HIS A 262 -12.97 0.11 3.93
CA HIS A 262 -13.10 1.44 4.52
C HIS A 262 -14.51 1.68 5.06
N VAL A 263 -15.55 1.49 4.24
CA VAL A 263 -16.95 1.68 4.66
C VAL A 263 -17.33 0.73 5.79
N GLY A 264 -16.88 -0.53 5.74
CA GLY A 264 -17.12 -1.50 6.80
C GLY A 264 -16.50 -1.09 8.13
N LEU A 265 -15.21 -0.73 8.14
CA LEU A 265 -14.52 -0.31 9.34
C LEU A 265 -15.08 1.01 9.89
N MET A 266 -15.37 1.98 9.02
CA MET A 266 -16.01 3.24 9.43
C MET A 266 -17.42 3.00 9.98
N GLY A 267 -18.18 2.08 9.39
CA GLY A 267 -19.49 1.68 9.89
C GLY A 267 -19.40 1.14 11.31
N ILE A 268 -18.54 0.14 11.54
CA ILE A 268 -18.28 -0.41 12.89
C ILE A 268 -17.87 0.71 13.84
N SER A 269 -16.92 1.54 13.44
CA SER A 269 -16.38 2.60 14.28
C SER A 269 -17.44 3.63 14.67
N PHE A 270 -18.25 4.11 13.73
CA PHE A 270 -19.32 5.07 14.02
C PHE A 270 -20.45 4.47 14.86
N THR A 271 -20.70 3.15 14.77
CA THR A 271 -21.70 2.53 15.65
C THR A 271 -21.31 2.57 17.11
N THR A 272 -20.01 2.70 17.45
CA THR A 272 -19.56 2.89 18.84
C THR A 272 -19.98 4.25 19.41
N ILE A 273 -20.15 5.27 18.55
CA ILE A 273 -20.63 6.61 18.93
C ILE A 273 -22.15 6.70 18.85
N LEU A 274 -22.74 6.23 17.76
CA LEU A 274 -24.17 6.39 17.48
C LEU A 274 -25.04 5.41 18.26
N PHE A 275 -24.51 4.22 18.56
CA PHE A 275 -25.23 3.14 19.23
C PHE A 275 -24.35 2.47 20.32
N PRO A 276 -23.84 3.22 21.31
CA PRO A 276 -22.88 2.72 22.29
C PRO A 276 -23.42 1.53 23.10
N ASN A 277 -24.73 1.45 23.32
CA ASN A 277 -25.38 0.35 24.05
C ASN A 277 -25.29 -1.02 23.34
N LEU A 278 -24.89 -1.07 22.07
CA LEU A 278 -24.66 -2.32 21.34
C LEU A 278 -23.28 -2.95 21.66
N TRP A 279 -22.40 -2.21 22.34
CA TRP A 279 -21.00 -2.54 22.49
C TRP A 279 -20.58 -2.57 23.97
N THR A 280 -19.57 -3.39 24.30
CA THR A 280 -18.95 -3.31 25.64
C THR A 280 -18.05 -2.07 25.72
N PRO A 281 -17.78 -1.53 26.92
CA PRO A 281 -16.88 -0.39 27.09
C PRO A 281 -15.50 -0.57 26.44
N GLU A 282 -14.95 -1.78 26.51
CA GLU A 282 -13.66 -2.14 25.91
C GLU A 282 -13.75 -2.07 24.38
N THR A 283 -14.81 -2.60 23.79
CA THR A 283 -14.99 -2.56 22.33
C THR A 283 -15.24 -1.13 21.83
N ILE A 284 -15.94 -0.30 22.61
CA ILE A 284 -16.09 1.13 22.31
C ILE A 284 -14.71 1.79 22.26
N HIS A 285 -13.84 1.54 23.24
CA HIS A 285 -12.50 2.10 23.28
C HIS A 285 -11.64 1.68 22.07
N GLU A 286 -11.62 0.37 21.76
CA GLU A 286 -10.83 -0.20 20.67
C GLU A 286 -11.28 0.28 19.29
N PHE A 287 -12.60 0.34 19.07
CA PHE A 287 -13.15 0.67 17.75
C PHE A 287 -13.61 2.13 17.63
N HIS A 288 -13.33 2.98 18.62
CA HIS A 288 -13.65 4.41 18.54
C HIS A 288 -12.96 5.04 17.32
N PRO A 289 -13.59 6.00 16.59
CA PRO A 289 -12.97 6.62 15.43
C PRO A 289 -11.61 7.26 15.71
N VAL A 290 -11.42 7.82 16.91
CA VAL A 290 -10.12 8.38 17.31
C VAL A 290 -9.04 7.29 17.36
N SER A 291 -9.37 6.11 17.88
CA SER A 291 -8.44 4.97 17.98
C SER A 291 -8.04 4.47 16.59
N LEU A 292 -8.98 4.40 15.64
CA LEU A 292 -8.75 3.78 14.34
C LEU A 292 -8.27 4.73 13.23
N LEU A 293 -8.54 6.04 13.36
CA LEU A 293 -8.29 7.01 12.28
C LEU A 293 -7.21 8.04 12.60
N ILE A 294 -6.97 8.31 13.88
CA ILE A 294 -6.15 9.44 14.29
C ILE A 294 -4.87 8.89 14.94
N PRO A 295 -3.71 9.08 14.30
CA PRO A 295 -2.45 8.69 14.91
C PRO A 295 -2.25 9.40 16.26
N PRO A 296 -1.83 8.69 17.32
CA PRO A 296 -1.61 9.31 18.62
C PRO A 296 -0.45 10.31 18.54
N VAL A 297 -0.71 11.55 18.96
CA VAL A 297 0.30 12.62 18.95
C VAL A 297 1.23 12.50 20.16
N SER A 298 0.69 12.22 21.35
CA SER A 298 1.48 11.98 22.56
C SER A 298 2.21 10.64 22.46
N VAL A 299 3.47 10.60 22.90
CA VAL A 299 4.19 9.32 23.08
C VAL A 299 3.84 8.78 24.46
N THR A 300 3.22 7.60 24.50
CA THR A 300 2.83 6.90 25.72
C THR A 300 3.55 5.57 25.78
N ALA A 301 4.05 5.18 26.95
CA ALA A 301 4.70 3.88 27.10
C ALA A 301 3.71 2.75 26.77
N THR A 302 4.17 1.80 25.96
CA THR A 302 3.42 0.63 25.53
C THR A 302 3.59 -0.52 26.51
N GLN A 303 2.62 -1.44 26.58
CA GLN A 303 2.73 -2.64 27.41
C GLN A 303 3.24 -3.83 26.62
N THR A 304 2.86 -3.91 25.34
CA THR A 304 3.19 -5.00 24.42
C THR A 304 3.79 -4.47 23.12
N VAL A 305 4.20 -5.38 22.22
CA VAL A 305 4.61 -5.00 20.86
C VAL A 305 3.38 -4.54 20.06
N GLY A 306 2.24 -5.21 20.22
CA GLY A 306 0.98 -4.94 19.54
C GLY A 306 0.43 -3.53 19.80
N ASP A 307 0.57 -3.01 21.03
CA ASP A 307 0.24 -1.62 21.37
C ASP A 307 1.04 -0.62 20.52
N GLY A 308 2.34 -0.88 20.36
CA GLY A 308 3.25 -0.05 19.58
C GLY A 308 2.96 -0.09 18.09
N VAL A 309 2.68 -1.30 17.58
CA VAL A 309 2.36 -1.54 16.17
C VAL A 309 1.12 -0.78 15.73
N HIS A 310 0.15 -0.57 16.64
CA HIS A 310 -1.02 0.25 16.36
C HIS A 310 -0.64 1.69 15.95
N SER A 311 0.13 2.38 16.80
CA SER A 311 0.63 3.73 16.53
C SER A 311 1.49 3.75 15.28
N PHE A 312 2.36 2.75 15.11
CA PHE A 312 3.21 2.62 13.93
C PHE A 312 2.39 2.56 12.64
N PHE A 313 1.35 1.72 12.58
CA PHE A 313 0.49 1.62 11.39
C PHE A 313 -0.23 2.91 11.07
N LEU A 314 -0.81 3.59 12.06
CA LEU A 314 -1.53 4.84 11.82
C LEU A 314 -0.61 5.90 11.20
N TRP A 315 0.61 6.05 11.75
CA TRP A 315 1.58 6.98 11.20
C TRP A 315 2.09 6.53 9.82
N ASP A 316 2.38 5.25 9.63
CA ASP A 316 2.84 4.72 8.34
C ASP A 316 1.82 4.97 7.21
N GLN A 317 0.54 4.78 7.51
CA GLN A 317 -0.58 5.06 6.62
C GLN A 317 -0.67 6.55 6.25
N VAL A 318 -0.62 7.44 7.24
CA VAL A 318 -0.75 8.88 7.00
C VAL A 318 0.35 9.36 6.04
N PHE A 319 1.61 9.03 6.31
CA PHE A 319 2.71 9.43 5.45
C PHE A 319 2.69 8.70 4.11
N GLY A 320 2.51 7.37 4.12
CA GLY A 320 2.55 6.54 2.92
C GLY A 320 1.43 6.86 1.94
N TYR A 321 0.19 7.00 2.40
CA TYR A 321 -0.94 7.32 1.53
C TYR A 321 -0.93 8.77 1.06
N THR A 322 -0.51 9.72 1.90
CA THR A 322 -0.31 11.12 1.47
C THR A 322 0.70 11.18 0.33
N LEU A 323 1.79 10.43 0.43
CA LEU A 323 2.80 10.37 -0.62
C LEU A 323 2.27 9.72 -1.90
N GLY A 324 1.54 8.61 -1.78
CA GLY A 324 0.90 7.95 -2.93
C GLY A 324 -0.06 8.90 -3.66
N ILE A 325 -0.92 9.61 -2.91
CA ILE A 325 -1.84 10.62 -3.46
C ILE A 325 -1.07 11.75 -4.14
N LEU A 326 0.01 12.24 -3.54
CA LEU A 326 0.86 13.28 -4.13
C LEU A 326 1.41 12.84 -5.50
N VAL A 327 1.97 11.63 -5.58
CA VAL A 327 2.52 11.10 -6.84
C VAL A 327 1.42 10.91 -7.88
N ALA A 328 0.28 10.30 -7.50
CA ALA A 328 -0.87 10.12 -8.40
C ALA A 328 -1.43 11.46 -8.92
N TRP A 329 -1.51 12.46 -8.04
CA TRP A 329 -1.90 13.82 -8.41
C TRP A 329 -0.93 14.46 -9.38
N LEU A 330 0.39 14.35 -9.16
CA LEU A 330 1.40 14.91 -10.05
C LEU A 330 1.33 14.29 -11.45
N GLN A 331 1.08 12.99 -11.54
CA GLN A 331 0.88 12.30 -12.82
C GLN A 331 -0.39 12.77 -13.53
N LEU A 332 -1.52 12.87 -12.81
CA LEU A 332 -2.76 13.41 -13.37
C LEU A 332 -2.59 14.87 -13.82
N ARG A 333 -1.91 15.69 -13.00
CA ARG A 333 -1.60 17.09 -13.31
C ARG A 333 -0.83 17.20 -14.63
N THR A 334 0.16 16.35 -14.88
CA THR A 334 0.89 16.34 -16.16
C THR A 334 -0.04 16.08 -17.34
N VAL A 335 -0.98 15.14 -17.24
CA VAL A 335 -2.00 14.90 -18.28
C VAL A 335 -2.91 16.12 -18.48
N LEU A 336 -3.36 16.74 -17.39
CA LEU A 336 -4.23 17.92 -17.44
C LEU A 336 -3.52 19.12 -18.08
N ILE A 337 -2.22 19.30 -17.84
CA ILE A 337 -1.42 20.36 -18.47
C ILE A 337 -1.25 20.07 -19.96
N ALA A 338 -0.87 18.84 -20.33
CA ALA A 338 -0.69 18.45 -21.73
C ALA A 338 -1.99 18.59 -22.56
N ARG A 339 -3.16 18.40 -21.95
CA ARG A 339 -4.48 18.65 -22.56
C ARG A 339 -4.94 20.11 -22.54
N GLY A 340 -4.25 21.00 -21.82
CA GLY A 340 -4.72 22.37 -21.59
C GLY A 340 -5.92 22.48 -20.63
N TRP A 341 -6.25 21.42 -19.90
CA TRP A 341 -7.41 21.33 -19.00
C TRP A 341 -7.09 21.68 -17.55
N TYR A 342 -5.82 21.93 -17.22
CA TYR A 342 -5.40 22.22 -15.84
C TYR A 342 -6.17 23.38 -15.20
N ARG A 343 -6.55 24.42 -15.96
CA ARG A 343 -7.34 25.55 -15.44
C ARG A 343 -8.75 25.16 -14.96
N GLN A 344 -9.29 24.03 -15.43
CA GLN A 344 -10.61 23.52 -15.02
C GLN A 344 -10.56 22.77 -13.68
N TRP A 345 -9.35 22.54 -13.15
CA TRP A 345 -9.09 21.83 -11.90
C TRP A 345 -8.40 22.75 -10.89
N PRO A 346 -9.10 23.81 -10.40
CA PRO A 346 -8.54 24.71 -9.42
C PRO A 346 -8.23 23.96 -8.12
N TRP A 347 -7.18 24.37 -7.42
CA TRP A 347 -6.68 23.65 -6.23
C TRP A 347 -7.75 23.38 -5.15
N PRO A 348 -8.72 24.29 -4.86
CA PRO A 348 -9.71 24.01 -3.81
C PRO A 348 -10.61 22.84 -4.18
N LYS A 349 -10.96 22.71 -5.47
CA LYS A 349 -11.77 21.59 -5.99
C LYS A 349 -11.00 20.28 -5.90
N VAL A 350 -9.70 20.31 -6.19
CA VAL A 350 -8.82 19.13 -6.07
C VAL A 350 -8.72 18.72 -4.61
N LEU A 351 -8.45 19.66 -3.69
CA LEU A 351 -8.35 19.38 -2.27
C LEU A 351 -9.67 18.80 -1.74
N LEU A 352 -10.80 19.41 -2.08
CA LEU A 352 -12.12 18.92 -1.68
C LEU A 352 -12.38 17.51 -2.22
N GLY A 353 -11.99 17.23 -3.46
CA GLY A 353 -12.11 15.89 -4.05
C GLY A 353 -11.23 14.85 -3.37
N VAL A 354 -9.99 15.21 -3.02
CA VAL A 354 -9.06 14.32 -2.31
C VAL A 354 -9.53 14.06 -0.89
N VAL A 355 -9.84 15.10 -0.12
CA VAL A 355 -10.30 14.98 1.27
C VAL A 355 -11.65 14.27 1.33
N GLY A 356 -12.63 14.73 0.56
CA GLY A 356 -13.95 14.12 0.51
C GLY A 356 -13.91 12.67 0.02
N GLY A 357 -13.10 12.38 -1.00
CA GLY A 357 -12.89 11.01 -1.47
C GLY A 357 -12.24 10.12 -0.41
N ALA A 358 -11.27 10.64 0.35
CA ALA A 358 -10.56 9.87 1.36
C ALA A 358 -11.47 9.56 2.56
N MET A 359 -12.41 10.47 2.88
CA MET A 359 -13.43 10.25 3.92
C MET A 359 -14.52 9.25 3.50
N ILE A 360 -14.79 9.11 2.19
CA ILE A 360 -15.87 8.23 1.69
C ILE A 360 -15.35 6.82 1.37
N ALA A 361 -14.17 6.73 0.75
CA ALA A 361 -13.66 5.50 0.17
C ALA A 361 -12.29 5.09 0.73
N GLY A 362 -11.66 5.94 1.54
CA GLY A 362 -10.29 5.76 2.02
C GLY A 362 -9.24 6.38 1.09
N PRO A 363 -8.06 6.73 1.64
CA PRO A 363 -7.01 7.45 0.92
C PRO A 363 -6.33 6.60 -0.16
N GLY A 364 -6.25 5.28 0.02
CA GLY A 364 -5.75 4.38 -1.01
C GLY A 364 -6.67 4.30 -2.22
N SER A 365 -7.99 4.30 -1.97
CA SER A 365 -8.99 4.41 -3.04
C SER A 365 -8.88 5.73 -3.80
N VAL A 366 -8.62 6.85 -3.11
CA VAL A 366 -8.40 8.15 -3.77
C VAL A 366 -7.16 8.12 -4.66
N CYS A 367 -6.05 7.57 -4.16
CA CYS A 367 -4.82 7.42 -4.95
C CYS A 367 -5.09 6.66 -6.25
N LEU A 368 -5.77 5.51 -6.16
CA LEU A 368 -6.13 4.73 -7.34
C LEU A 368 -7.15 5.44 -8.24
N GLY A 369 -8.12 6.16 -7.67
CA GLY A 369 -9.10 6.95 -8.40
C GLY A 369 -8.44 8.05 -9.25
N LEU A 370 -7.44 8.76 -8.70
CA LEU A 370 -6.65 9.73 -9.45
C LEU A 370 -5.90 9.08 -10.62
N ASN A 371 -5.30 7.91 -10.39
CA ASN A 371 -4.65 7.12 -11.43
C ASN A 371 -5.64 6.64 -12.50
N TRP A 372 -6.85 6.25 -12.11
CA TRP A 372 -7.88 5.82 -13.06
C TRP A 372 -8.40 6.99 -13.91
N ILE A 373 -8.68 8.15 -13.32
CA ILE A 373 -9.04 9.36 -14.07
C ILE A 373 -7.94 9.68 -15.09
N ARG A 374 -6.67 9.61 -14.69
CA ARG A 374 -5.53 9.77 -15.59
C ARG A 374 -5.58 8.76 -16.75
N GLU A 375 -5.85 7.48 -16.48
CA GLU A 375 -5.97 6.48 -17.54
C GLU A 375 -7.10 6.79 -18.53
N GLU A 376 -8.30 7.13 -18.03
CA GLU A 376 -9.45 7.44 -18.90
C GLU A 376 -9.17 8.66 -19.79
N LEU A 377 -8.44 9.65 -19.28
CA LEU A 377 -7.99 10.79 -20.07
C LEU A 377 -6.93 10.43 -21.12
N LEU A 378 -6.15 9.37 -20.92
CA LEU A 378 -5.13 8.93 -21.88
C LEU A 378 -5.68 7.94 -22.91
N MET A 379 -6.86 7.38 -22.69
CA MET A 379 -7.50 6.48 -23.64
C MET A 379 -8.12 7.24 -24.83
N PRO A 380 -8.04 6.70 -26.07
CA PRO A 380 -8.71 7.30 -27.22
C PRO A 380 -10.23 7.31 -27.06
N SER A 381 -10.93 8.39 -27.42
CA SER A 381 -12.40 8.37 -27.50
C SER A 381 -12.84 7.38 -28.58
N ALA A 382 -13.90 6.61 -28.31
CA ALA A 382 -14.43 5.62 -29.24
C ALA A 382 -14.87 6.23 -30.60
N GLU A 383 -15.15 7.53 -30.62
CA GLU A 383 -15.57 8.28 -31.81
C GLU A 383 -14.43 8.53 -32.82
N GLY A 384 -13.16 8.39 -32.43
CA GLY A 384 -12.03 8.56 -33.34
C GLY A 384 -11.79 7.36 -34.25
N SER A 385 -12.23 6.16 -33.85
CA SER A 385 -12.00 4.92 -34.60
C SER A 385 -13.01 4.69 -35.73
N GLN A 386 -14.10 5.46 -35.79
CA GLN A 386 -15.09 5.39 -36.88
C GLN A 386 -14.82 6.37 -38.03
N LYS A 387 -13.77 7.20 -37.95
CA LYS A 387 -13.40 8.15 -39.01
C LYS A 387 -12.21 7.70 -39.87
N GLU A 388 -11.65 6.53 -39.58
CA GLU A 388 -10.49 5.97 -40.31
C GLU A 388 -10.78 4.61 -40.98
N GLU A 389 -12.05 4.18 -41.03
CA GLU A 389 -12.55 3.18 -42.00
C GLU A 389 -13.35 3.91 -43.08
#